data_AF-A0A101CWZ0-F1
#
_entry.id   AF-A0A101CWZ0-F1
#
_cell.length_a   1.000
_cell.length_b   1.000
_cell.length_c   1.000
_cell.angle_alpha   90.00
_cell.angle_beta   90.00
_cell.angle_gamma   90.00
#
_symmetry.space_group_name_H-M   'P 1'
#
loop_
_entity.id
_entity.type
_entity.pdbx_description
1 polymer ?
#
loop_
_entity_poly.entity_id
_entity_poly.type
_entity_poly.pdbx_seq_one_letter_code
_entity_poly.pdbx_strand_id
1 'polypeptide(L)'
;MNFEVYCDESGLEALTRKDAHKYIAIGGVWMPADYRAEFKKNMNDIKDRFNIKGELKWNKVSPAYFELYEEVVKYFFKTNELRFRVILVESEKVNNVKFNDRDAELSFYKFYYQLLHHWIYDFNEYNIFLDLKENRNKGRLKELERCLDNTNLTSDIYQVQGLPSDQSLGIQLADILTGLVNAKFNNEITSEAKKGLIGLVEYFLGKEIVPSPKGEEKFNVFKINLQGGW
;
A
#
# COMPACT_ATOMS: atom_id res chain seq x y z
N MET A 1 -19.30 3.13 9.55
CA MET A 1 -19.07 1.72 9.11
C MET A 1 -17.71 1.26 9.63
N ASN A 2 -17.45 -0.04 9.71
CA ASN A 2 -16.15 -0.57 10.12
C ASN A 2 -15.33 -0.99 8.89
N PHE A 3 -14.11 -0.49 8.78
CA PHE A 3 -13.18 -0.78 7.70
C PHE A 3 -11.93 -1.48 8.22
N GLU A 4 -11.41 -2.39 7.41
CA GLU A 4 -10.08 -2.94 7.55
C GLU A 4 -9.15 -2.33 6.49
N VAL A 5 -7.94 -1.96 6.91
CA VAL A 5 -6.90 -1.39 6.05
C VAL A 5 -5.65 -2.26 6.14
N TYR A 6 -5.15 -2.72 5.01
CA TYR A 6 -3.97 -3.58 4.93
C TYR A 6 -2.86 -2.89 4.16
N CYS A 7 -1.68 -2.76 4.76
CA CYS A 7 -0.61 -1.96 4.21
C CYS A 7 0.68 -2.75 4.01
N ASP A 8 1.42 -2.32 2.99
CA ASP A 8 2.76 -2.78 2.67
C ASP A 8 3.54 -1.64 2.00
N GLU A 9 4.85 -1.77 1.85
CA GLU A 9 5.70 -0.74 1.28
C GLU A 9 6.85 -1.29 0.44
N SER A 10 7.38 -0.42 -0.42
CA SER A 10 8.42 -0.78 -1.37
C SER A 10 9.45 0.34 -1.50
N GLY A 11 10.73 -0.04 -1.50
CA GLY A 11 11.86 0.88 -1.68
C GLY A 11 12.23 1.70 -0.44
N LEU A 12 11.92 1.25 0.78
CA LEU A 12 12.20 1.97 2.03
C LEU A 12 13.67 2.29 2.27
N GLU A 13 14.58 1.48 1.72
CA GLU A 13 16.02 1.73 1.76
C GLU A 13 16.38 3.12 1.23
N ALA A 14 15.58 3.68 0.32
CA ALA A 14 15.78 5.03 -0.21
C ALA A 14 15.51 6.16 0.80
N LEU A 15 14.97 5.86 1.99
CA LEU A 15 14.91 6.82 3.10
C LEU A 15 16.29 7.09 3.71
N THR A 16 17.20 6.11 3.68
CA THR A 16 18.57 6.22 4.21
C THR A 16 19.63 6.29 3.11
N ARG A 17 19.42 5.57 2.00
CA ARG A 17 20.31 5.50 0.82
C ARG A 17 19.63 6.09 -0.41
N LYS A 18 19.77 7.40 -0.62
CA LYS A 18 19.03 8.15 -1.65
C LYS A 18 19.23 7.64 -3.08
N ASP A 19 20.38 7.00 -3.33
CA ASP A 19 20.76 6.39 -4.60
C ASP A 19 20.10 5.03 -4.88
N ALA A 20 19.43 4.42 -3.90
CA ALA A 20 18.81 3.10 -4.06
C ALA A 20 17.59 3.15 -5.00
N HIS A 21 16.67 4.10 -4.77
CA HIS A 21 15.46 4.30 -5.57
C HIS A 21 15.11 5.78 -5.62
N LYS A 22 14.52 6.23 -6.74
CA LYS A 22 14.02 7.60 -6.89
C LYS A 22 12.77 7.84 -6.05
N TYR A 23 11.90 6.84 -5.97
CA TYR A 23 10.66 6.89 -5.20
C TYR A 23 10.59 5.76 -4.19
N ILE A 24 10.02 6.09 -3.03
CA ILE A 24 9.51 5.15 -2.05
C ILE A 24 7.99 5.09 -2.23
N ALA A 25 7.42 3.90 -2.10
CA ALA A 25 5.99 3.69 -2.15
C ALA A 25 5.50 3.07 -0.83
N ILE A 26 4.43 3.62 -0.26
CA ILE A 26 3.71 2.98 0.85
C ILE A 26 2.25 2.88 0.41
N GLY A 27 1.70 1.67 0.39
CA GLY A 27 0.35 1.42 -0.09
C GLY A 27 -0.56 0.82 0.97
N GLY A 28 -1.85 0.97 0.74
CA GLY A 28 -2.88 0.37 1.56
C GLY A 28 -4.08 -0.06 0.73
N VAL A 29 -4.70 -1.17 1.14
CA VAL A 29 -5.96 -1.67 0.62
C VAL A 29 -7.02 -1.51 1.69
N TRP A 30 -8.09 -0.78 1.38
CA TRP A 30 -9.26 -0.58 2.24
C TRP A 30 -10.37 -1.53 1.81
N MET A 31 -11.04 -2.11 2.80
CA MET A 31 -12.29 -2.83 2.60
C MET A 31 -13.24 -2.72 3.81
N PRO A 32 -14.56 -2.78 3.61
CA PRO A 32 -15.50 -3.03 4.69
C PRO A 32 -15.12 -4.30 5.46
N ALA A 33 -15.20 -4.24 6.79
CA ALA A 33 -14.78 -5.35 7.66
C ALA A 33 -15.67 -6.61 7.49
N ASP A 34 -16.94 -6.43 7.12
CA ASP A 34 -17.89 -7.51 6.80
C ASP A 34 -17.56 -8.24 5.49
N TYR A 35 -16.87 -7.59 4.56
CA TYR A 35 -16.40 -8.20 3.30
C TYR A 35 -15.18 -9.12 3.49
N ARG A 36 -14.50 -9.07 4.65
CA ARG A 36 -13.25 -9.83 4.90
C ARG A 36 -13.37 -11.33 4.61
N ALA A 37 -14.47 -11.95 5.01
CA ALA A 37 -14.67 -13.39 4.83
C ALA A 37 -14.75 -13.76 3.34
N GLU A 38 -15.49 -12.98 2.57
CA GLU A 38 -15.61 -13.14 1.12
C GLU A 38 -14.28 -12.83 0.42
N PHE A 39 -13.59 -11.77 0.83
CA PHE A 39 -12.25 -11.45 0.34
C PHE A 39 -11.29 -12.62 0.49
N LYS A 40 -11.22 -13.21 1.69
CA LYS A 40 -10.37 -14.37 1.96
C LYS A 40 -10.75 -15.57 1.11
N LYS A 41 -12.04 -15.84 0.95
CA LYS A 41 -12.53 -16.94 0.11
C LYS A 41 -12.08 -16.74 -1.34
N ASN A 42 -12.39 -15.59 -1.94
CA ASN A 42 -12.07 -15.30 -3.35
C ASN A 42 -10.56 -15.33 -3.63
N MET A 43 -9.74 -14.78 -2.73
CA MET A 43 -8.28 -14.82 -2.86
C MET A 43 -7.72 -16.24 -2.73
N ASN A 44 -8.25 -17.07 -1.83
CA ASN A 44 -7.85 -18.48 -1.73
C ASN A 44 -8.32 -19.29 -2.93
N ASP A 45 -9.54 -19.06 -3.42
CA ASP A 45 -10.06 -19.72 -4.63
C ASP A 45 -9.16 -19.41 -5.84
N ILE A 46 -8.62 -18.18 -5.95
CA ILE A 46 -7.60 -17.85 -6.96
C ILE A 46 -6.34 -18.69 -6.74
N LYS A 47 -5.77 -18.68 -5.53
CA LYS A 47 -4.56 -19.45 -5.22
C LYS A 47 -4.71 -20.95 -5.49
N ASP A 48 -5.84 -21.53 -5.15
CA ASP A 48 -6.13 -22.95 -5.31
C ASP A 48 -6.23 -23.37 -6.78
N ARG A 49 -6.81 -22.52 -7.65
CA ARG A 49 -6.85 -22.76 -9.11
C ARG A 49 -5.46 -22.93 -9.72
N PHE A 50 -4.46 -22.25 -9.16
CA PHE A 50 -3.06 -22.32 -9.60
C PHE A 50 -2.18 -23.20 -8.68
N ASN A 51 -2.78 -23.93 -7.74
CA ASN A 51 -2.09 -24.80 -6.78
C ASN A 51 -1.01 -24.08 -5.94
N ILE A 52 -1.29 -22.83 -5.53
CA ILE A 52 -0.36 -21.99 -4.78
C ILE A 52 -0.70 -22.02 -3.29
N LYS A 53 0.18 -22.65 -2.50
CA LYS A 53 0.08 -22.63 -1.03
C LYS A 53 0.89 -21.50 -0.39
N GLY A 54 1.87 -20.98 -1.11
CA GLY A 54 2.78 -19.95 -0.64
C GLY A 54 2.15 -18.55 -0.62
N GLU A 55 2.90 -17.63 -0.03
CA GLU A 55 2.61 -16.20 -0.04
C GLU A 55 2.81 -15.59 -1.44
N LEU A 56 1.87 -14.74 -1.86
CA LEU A 56 1.97 -13.94 -3.08
C LEU A 56 2.82 -12.70 -2.81
N LYS A 57 3.76 -12.39 -3.71
CA LYS A 57 4.58 -11.17 -3.62
C LYS A 57 4.90 -10.60 -5.00
N TRP A 58 5.02 -9.28 -5.12
CA TRP A 58 5.45 -8.60 -6.33
C TRP A 58 6.80 -9.12 -6.85
N ASN A 59 7.73 -9.43 -5.95
CA ASN A 59 9.04 -9.98 -6.34
C ASN A 59 8.97 -11.43 -6.87
N LYS A 60 7.87 -12.16 -6.63
CA LYS A 60 7.60 -13.51 -7.14
C LYS A 60 6.85 -13.50 -8.48
N VAL A 61 6.47 -12.33 -9.00
CA VAL A 61 5.89 -12.21 -10.34
C VAL A 61 6.92 -12.67 -11.37
N SER A 62 6.55 -13.69 -12.13
CA SER A 62 7.36 -14.28 -13.19
C SER A 62 6.44 -14.77 -14.31
N PRO A 63 6.97 -15.08 -15.51
CA PRO A 63 6.16 -15.63 -16.60
C PRO A 63 5.36 -16.87 -16.21
N ALA A 64 5.94 -17.75 -15.38
CA ALA A 64 5.28 -18.99 -14.93
C ALA A 64 4.07 -18.76 -14.01
N TYR A 65 4.02 -17.62 -13.30
CA TYR A 65 2.92 -17.29 -12.40
C TYR A 65 2.10 -16.10 -12.92
N PHE A 66 2.30 -15.66 -14.17
CA PHE A 66 1.66 -14.45 -14.68
C PHE A 66 0.14 -14.49 -14.56
N GLU A 67 -0.49 -15.57 -15.02
CA GLU A 67 -1.95 -15.76 -15.02
C GLU A 67 -2.55 -15.68 -13.60
N LEU A 68 -1.83 -16.19 -12.59
CA LEU A 68 -2.24 -16.07 -11.19
C LEU A 68 -2.32 -14.60 -10.75
N TYR A 69 -1.26 -13.83 -10.99
CA TYR A 69 -1.24 -12.41 -10.60
C TYR A 69 -2.20 -11.58 -11.45
N GLU A 70 -2.42 -11.98 -12.70
CA GLU A 70 -3.43 -11.39 -13.58
C GLU A 70 -4.83 -11.53 -12.97
N GLU A 71 -5.19 -12.72 -12.47
CA GLU A 71 -6.45 -12.98 -11.79
C GLU A 71 -6.60 -12.20 -10.49
N VAL A 72 -5.52 -12.03 -9.71
CA VAL A 72 -5.52 -11.19 -8.50
C VAL A 72 -5.81 -9.72 -8.83
N VAL A 73 -5.16 -9.16 -9.86
CA VAL A 73 -5.40 -7.78 -10.28
C VAL A 73 -6.81 -7.60 -10.85
N LYS A 74 -7.28 -8.54 -11.68
CA LYS A 74 -8.67 -8.56 -12.19
C LYS A 74 -9.68 -8.60 -11.04
N TYR A 75 -9.44 -9.45 -10.04
CA TYR A 75 -10.29 -9.53 -8.86
C TYR A 75 -10.35 -8.20 -8.11
N PHE A 76 -9.21 -7.56 -7.87
CA PHE A 76 -9.18 -6.23 -7.26
C PHE A 76 -10.04 -5.22 -8.03
N PHE A 77 -9.85 -5.10 -9.36
CA PHE A 77 -10.61 -4.12 -10.14
C PHE A 77 -12.11 -4.42 -10.27
N LYS A 78 -12.50 -5.69 -10.25
CA LYS A 78 -13.91 -6.11 -10.34
C LYS A 78 -14.68 -6.05 -9.02
N THR A 79 -13.98 -5.85 -7.89
CA THR A 79 -14.59 -5.85 -6.55
C THR A 79 -14.80 -4.42 -6.07
N ASN A 80 -16.03 -3.96 -5.89
CA ASN A 80 -16.32 -2.56 -5.52
C ASN A 80 -15.94 -2.23 -4.07
N GLU A 81 -15.89 -3.25 -3.23
CA GLU A 81 -15.57 -3.20 -1.81
C GLU A 81 -14.07 -2.91 -1.56
N LEU A 82 -13.22 -3.14 -2.58
CA LEU A 82 -11.77 -2.94 -2.48
C LEU A 82 -11.36 -1.58 -3.06
N ARG A 83 -10.63 -0.81 -2.27
CA ARG A 83 -9.99 0.44 -2.69
C ARG A 83 -8.51 0.36 -2.41
N PHE A 84 -7.70 0.96 -3.28
CA PHE A 84 -6.25 1.01 -3.11
C PHE A 84 -5.76 2.45 -3.16
N ARG A 85 -4.82 2.76 -2.27
CA ARG A 85 -4.07 4.00 -2.33
C ARG A 85 -2.60 3.74 -2.05
N VAL A 86 -1.76 4.47 -2.77
CA VAL A 86 -0.31 4.49 -2.56
C VAL A 86 0.18 5.93 -2.48
N ILE A 87 1.04 6.20 -1.50
CA ILE A 87 1.81 7.44 -1.44
C ILE A 87 3.17 7.21 -2.10
N LEU A 88 3.55 8.10 -3.02
CA LEU A 88 4.85 8.14 -3.66
C LEU A 88 5.67 9.29 -3.11
N VAL A 89 6.82 8.97 -2.53
CA VAL A 89 7.74 9.92 -1.91
C VAL A 89 9.03 9.95 -2.70
N GLU A 90 9.40 11.11 -3.23
CA GLU A 90 10.67 11.29 -3.92
C GLU A 90 11.83 11.34 -2.91
N SER A 91 12.71 10.34 -2.95
CA SER A 91 13.70 10.04 -1.92
C SER A 91 14.64 11.23 -1.66
N GLU A 92 15.15 11.84 -2.74
CA GLU A 92 16.02 13.03 -2.74
C GLU A 92 15.42 14.23 -2.00
N LYS A 93 14.09 14.34 -1.95
CA LYS A 93 13.40 15.46 -1.31
C LYS A 93 13.16 15.25 0.18
N VAL A 94 13.41 14.06 0.72
CA VAL A 94 13.19 13.74 2.13
C VAL A 94 14.37 14.24 2.98
N ASN A 95 14.12 15.26 3.81
CA ASN A 95 15.09 15.80 4.75
C ASN A 95 14.84 15.29 6.19
N ASN A 96 15.49 14.17 6.54
CA ASN A 96 15.36 13.57 7.87
C ASN A 96 15.97 14.41 8.99
N VAL A 97 17.00 15.21 8.70
CA VAL A 97 17.68 16.04 9.72
C VAL A 97 16.75 17.17 10.19
N LYS A 98 16.07 17.83 9.26
CA LYS A 98 15.22 18.99 9.56
C LYS A 98 13.85 18.60 10.10
N PHE A 99 13.23 17.56 9.55
CA PHE A 99 11.82 17.26 9.82
C PHE A 99 11.58 15.99 10.61
N ASN A 100 12.58 15.12 10.77
CA ASN A 100 12.37 13.78 11.31
C ASN A 100 13.41 13.41 12.38
N ASP A 101 13.98 14.39 13.09
CA ASP A 101 14.92 14.17 14.20
C ASP A 101 16.10 13.26 13.86
N ARG A 102 16.58 13.32 12.61
CA ARG A 102 17.63 12.43 12.07
C ARG A 102 17.24 10.95 12.11
N ASP A 103 15.94 10.65 12.15
CA ASP A 103 15.37 9.32 12.22
C ASP A 103 14.56 9.01 10.94
N ALA A 104 15.09 8.09 10.13
CA ALA A 104 14.41 7.59 8.94
C ALA A 104 13.18 6.72 9.28
N GLU A 105 13.15 6.09 10.45
CA GLU A 105 11.96 5.37 10.92
C GLU A 105 10.84 6.36 11.24
N LEU A 106 11.14 7.50 11.87
CA LEU A 106 10.14 8.55 12.09
C LEU A 106 9.58 9.07 10.76
N SER A 107 10.44 9.27 9.75
CA SER A 107 10.00 9.76 8.45
C SER A 107 9.08 8.77 7.74
N PHE A 108 9.42 7.49 7.79
CA PHE A 108 8.57 6.40 7.34
C PHE A 108 7.17 6.45 7.96
N TYR A 109 7.05 6.52 9.29
CA TYR A 109 5.75 6.58 9.97
C TYR A 109 4.98 7.87 9.70
N LYS A 110 5.68 9.01 9.47
CA LYS A 110 5.03 10.25 9.01
C LYS A 110 4.43 10.12 7.61
N PHE A 111 5.09 9.39 6.70
CA PHE A 111 4.53 9.13 5.37
C PHE A 111 3.37 8.13 5.43
N TYR A 112 3.44 7.12 6.29
CA TYR A 112 2.31 6.24 6.61
C TYR A 112 1.10 7.05 7.11
N TYR A 113 1.32 8.01 8.02
CA TYR A 113 0.27 8.92 8.46
C TYR A 113 -0.33 9.70 7.27
N GLN A 114 0.50 10.24 6.37
CA GLN A 114 0.01 10.97 5.17
C GLN A 114 -0.72 10.08 4.16
N LEU A 115 -0.41 8.78 4.10
CA LEU A 115 -1.20 7.83 3.33
C LEU A 115 -2.61 7.70 3.92
N LEU A 116 -2.67 7.36 5.21
CA LEU A 116 -3.89 6.93 5.91
C LEU A 116 -4.84 8.10 6.20
N HIS A 117 -4.31 9.20 6.76
CA HIS A 117 -5.10 10.31 7.28
C HIS A 117 -6.15 10.86 6.30
N HIS A 118 -5.77 11.06 5.04
CA HIS A 118 -6.70 11.66 4.06
C HIS A 118 -7.84 10.73 3.62
N TRP A 119 -7.79 9.45 3.98
CA TRP A 119 -8.80 8.42 3.70
C TRP A 119 -9.47 7.88 4.97
N ILE A 120 -9.31 8.59 6.09
CA ILE A 120 -10.12 8.40 7.30
C ILE A 120 -11.31 9.36 7.19
N TYR A 121 -12.49 8.79 6.97
CA TYR A 121 -13.75 9.51 6.76
C TYR A 121 -14.61 9.49 8.01
N ASP A 122 -15.41 10.54 8.14
CA ASP A 122 -16.31 10.80 9.27
C ASP A 122 -17.26 9.62 9.54
N PHE A 123 -17.57 9.39 10.82
CA PHE A 123 -18.52 8.38 11.30
C PHE A 123 -18.16 6.93 10.91
N ASN A 124 -16.86 6.63 10.83
CA ASN A 124 -16.32 5.30 10.57
C ASN A 124 -15.32 4.84 11.61
N GLU A 125 -15.14 3.53 11.68
CA GLU A 125 -14.17 2.84 12.53
C GLU A 125 -13.14 2.17 11.62
N TYR A 126 -11.86 2.19 12.02
CA TYR A 126 -10.78 1.61 11.22
C TYR A 126 -9.92 0.66 12.04
N ASN A 127 -9.71 -0.53 11.47
CA ASN A 127 -8.72 -1.51 11.91
C ASN A 127 -7.58 -1.53 10.90
N ILE A 128 -6.38 -1.09 11.30
CA ILE A 128 -5.27 -0.89 10.39
C ILE A 128 -4.18 -1.92 10.67
N PHE A 129 -3.77 -2.64 9.62
CA PHE A 129 -2.81 -3.73 9.66
C PHE A 129 -1.63 -3.41 8.75
N LEU A 130 -0.45 -3.27 9.33
CA LEU A 130 0.81 -3.06 8.61
C LEU A 130 1.54 -4.39 8.47
N ASP A 131 2.38 -4.53 7.44
CA ASP A 131 3.37 -5.61 7.42
C ASP A 131 4.24 -5.57 8.68
N LEU A 132 4.41 -6.73 9.32
CA LEU A 132 5.14 -6.84 10.56
C LEU A 132 6.63 -6.56 10.33
N LYS A 133 7.13 -5.49 10.94
CA LYS A 133 8.54 -5.12 10.91
C LYS A 133 9.12 -4.92 12.30
N GLU A 134 10.41 -5.21 12.41
CA GLU A 134 11.17 -4.87 13.60
C GLU A 134 11.47 -3.36 13.61
N ASN A 135 10.76 -2.63 14.46
CA ASN A 135 11.04 -1.22 14.70
C ASN A 135 12.11 -1.08 15.78
N ARG A 136 13.04 -0.15 15.58
CA ARG A 136 13.97 0.29 16.62
C ARG A 136 13.22 0.92 17.78
N ASN A 137 12.24 1.77 17.49
CA ASN A 137 11.33 2.28 18.51
C ASN A 137 10.02 1.48 18.52
N LYS A 138 9.84 0.66 19.56
CA LYS A 138 8.64 -0.17 19.74
C LYS A 138 7.35 0.64 19.91
N GLY A 139 7.43 1.94 20.20
CA GLY A 139 6.29 2.84 20.35
C GLY A 139 5.72 3.40 19.04
N ARG A 140 6.38 3.19 17.89
CA ARG A 140 5.98 3.81 16.61
C ARG A 140 4.56 3.51 16.17
N LEU A 141 4.14 2.24 16.27
CA LEU A 141 2.78 1.84 15.88
C LEU A 141 1.73 2.52 16.75
N LYS A 142 1.94 2.56 18.08
CA LYS A 142 1.04 3.25 19.01
C LYS A 142 1.03 4.76 18.80
N GLU A 143 2.17 5.34 18.43
CA GLU A 143 2.25 6.76 18.09
C GLU A 143 1.47 7.06 16.80
N LEU A 144 1.59 6.22 15.78
CA LEU A 144 0.81 6.33 14.55
C LEU A 144 -0.69 6.20 14.83
N GLU A 145 -1.11 5.18 15.58
CA GLU A 145 -2.50 4.99 16.03
C GLU A 145 -3.04 6.25 16.68
N ARG A 146 -2.36 6.73 17.74
CA ARG A 146 -2.75 7.94 18.46
C ARG A 146 -2.84 9.15 17.55
N CYS A 147 -1.90 9.34 16.63
CA CYS A 147 -1.93 10.48 15.72
C CYS A 147 -3.12 10.41 14.75
N LEU A 148 -3.40 9.23 14.17
CA LEU A 148 -4.53 9.05 13.26
C LEU A 148 -5.86 9.28 13.98
N ASP A 149 -6.02 8.68 15.16
CA ASP A 149 -7.24 8.78 15.97
C ASP A 149 -7.57 10.23 16.36
N ASN A 150 -6.56 11.00 16.76
CA ASN A 150 -6.76 12.39 17.16
C ASN A 150 -7.02 13.36 15.99
N THR A 151 -6.93 12.93 14.73
CA THR A 151 -7.03 13.86 13.59
C THR A 151 -8.45 14.01 13.05
N ASN A 152 -9.33 13.02 13.24
CA ASN A 152 -10.73 13.11 12.83
C ASN A 152 -11.63 12.88 14.05
N LEU A 153 -12.34 13.96 14.47
CA LEU A 153 -13.20 13.99 15.65
C LEU A 153 -14.34 12.95 15.61
N THR A 154 -14.74 12.51 14.43
CA THR A 154 -15.96 11.71 14.21
C THR A 154 -15.68 10.29 13.75
N SER A 155 -14.41 9.92 13.58
CA SER A 155 -14.00 8.54 13.30
C SER A 155 -13.24 7.96 14.50
N ASP A 156 -13.13 6.64 14.55
CA ASP A 156 -12.35 5.93 15.57
C ASP A 156 -11.30 5.03 14.90
N ILE A 157 -10.05 5.14 15.35
CA ILE A 157 -8.98 4.23 14.94
C ILE A 157 -8.81 3.18 16.03
N TYR A 158 -9.61 2.11 15.93
CA TYR A 158 -9.69 1.06 16.93
C TYR A 158 -8.34 0.37 17.19
N GLN A 159 -7.51 0.19 16.15
CA GLN A 159 -6.16 -0.35 16.29
C GLN A 159 -5.25 -0.05 15.09
N VAL A 160 -3.95 0.06 15.37
CA VAL A 160 -2.88 -0.10 14.39
C VAL A 160 -1.94 -1.21 14.84
N GLN A 161 -1.87 -2.32 14.10
CA GLN A 161 -1.00 -3.45 14.45
C GLN A 161 -0.18 -3.98 13.28
N GLY A 162 0.96 -4.59 13.59
CA GLY A 162 1.73 -5.37 12.61
C GLY A 162 1.20 -6.79 12.49
N LEU A 163 1.03 -7.29 11.27
CA LEU A 163 0.68 -8.69 10.99
C LEU A 163 1.72 -9.36 10.08
N PRO A 164 2.04 -10.65 10.31
CA PRO A 164 2.86 -11.40 9.38
C PRO A 164 2.22 -11.45 7.98
N SER A 165 2.95 -11.03 6.95
CA SER A 165 2.46 -10.95 5.57
C SER A 165 2.00 -12.31 5.00
N ASP A 166 2.65 -13.40 5.39
CA ASP A 166 2.29 -14.77 5.01
C ASP A 166 0.91 -15.20 5.53
N GLN A 167 0.44 -14.59 6.61
CA GLN A 167 -0.86 -14.85 7.23
C GLN A 167 -1.97 -13.89 6.78
N SER A 168 -1.64 -12.89 5.95
CA SER A 168 -2.56 -11.83 5.55
C SER A 168 -2.65 -11.66 4.03
N LEU A 169 -3.74 -12.17 3.44
CA LEU A 169 -4.04 -11.98 2.02
C LEU A 169 -4.25 -10.50 1.65
N GLY A 170 -4.67 -9.66 2.61
CA GLY A 170 -4.81 -8.22 2.41
C GLY A 170 -3.45 -7.53 2.26
N ILE A 171 -2.47 -7.90 3.10
CA ILE A 171 -1.08 -7.40 2.98
C ILE A 171 -0.46 -7.90 1.69
N GLN A 172 -0.68 -9.17 1.30
CA GLN A 172 -0.21 -9.69 0.01
C GLN A 172 -0.78 -8.92 -1.19
N LEU A 173 -2.06 -8.53 -1.14
CA LEU A 173 -2.64 -7.68 -2.19
C LEU A 173 -2.02 -6.28 -2.17
N ALA A 174 -1.79 -5.70 -0.99
CA ALA A 174 -1.11 -4.41 -0.85
C ALA A 174 0.33 -4.47 -1.40
N ASP A 175 1.10 -5.53 -1.13
CA ASP A 175 2.46 -5.75 -1.66
C ASP A 175 2.46 -5.77 -3.20
N ILE A 176 1.54 -6.52 -3.81
CA ILE A 176 1.44 -6.62 -5.27
C ILE A 176 1.17 -5.25 -5.90
N LEU A 177 0.15 -4.53 -5.41
CA LEU A 177 -0.26 -3.24 -5.98
C LEU A 177 0.79 -2.15 -5.70
N THR A 178 1.39 -2.14 -4.51
CA THR A 178 2.42 -1.17 -4.12
C THR A 178 3.71 -1.39 -4.90
N GLY A 179 4.17 -2.65 -4.98
CA GLY A 179 5.35 -3.03 -5.75
C GLY A 179 5.20 -2.73 -7.23
N LEU A 180 4.00 -2.93 -7.80
CA LEU A 180 3.69 -2.59 -9.19
C LEU A 180 3.84 -1.09 -9.46
N VAL A 181 3.22 -0.24 -8.63
CA VAL A 181 3.35 1.22 -8.79
C VAL A 181 4.79 1.66 -8.57
N ASN A 182 5.47 1.14 -7.54
CA ASN A 182 6.85 1.51 -7.25
C ASN A 182 7.79 1.17 -8.40
N ALA A 183 7.68 -0.03 -8.96
CA ALA A 183 8.47 -0.48 -10.11
C ALA A 183 8.25 0.41 -11.33
N LYS A 184 6.99 0.83 -11.59
CA LYS A 184 6.69 1.77 -12.67
C LYS A 184 7.39 3.11 -12.48
N PHE A 185 7.25 3.73 -11.30
CA PHE A 185 7.78 5.07 -11.06
C PHE A 185 9.31 5.12 -10.94
N ASN A 186 9.96 4.02 -10.58
CA ASN A 186 11.41 3.89 -10.56
C ASN A 186 12.02 3.42 -11.90
N ASN A 187 11.21 3.08 -12.91
CA ASN A 187 11.65 2.45 -14.16
C ASN A 187 12.41 1.12 -13.95
N GLU A 188 12.05 0.36 -12.92
CA GLU A 188 12.71 -0.90 -12.51
C GLU A 188 11.96 -2.13 -13.01
N ILE A 189 11.51 -2.09 -14.27
CA ILE A 189 10.72 -3.17 -14.86
C ILE A 189 11.59 -3.97 -15.83
N THR A 190 12.07 -5.13 -15.37
CA THR A 190 12.98 -5.98 -16.15
C THR A 190 12.29 -7.16 -16.83
N SER A 191 11.15 -7.62 -16.33
CA SER A 191 10.45 -8.80 -16.85
C SER A 191 9.16 -8.45 -17.61
N GLU A 192 8.90 -9.17 -18.70
CA GLU A 192 7.65 -9.04 -19.49
C GLU A 192 6.40 -9.33 -18.66
N ALA A 193 6.45 -10.25 -17.70
CA ALA A 193 5.31 -10.53 -16.80
C ALA A 193 4.89 -9.28 -15.99
N LYS A 194 5.86 -8.57 -15.41
CA LYS A 194 5.61 -7.32 -14.68
C LYS A 194 5.09 -6.20 -15.59
N LYS A 195 5.61 -6.08 -16.82
CA LYS A 195 5.09 -5.15 -17.83
C LYS A 195 3.63 -5.47 -18.17
N GLY A 196 3.31 -6.76 -18.34
CA GLY A 196 1.95 -7.23 -18.61
C GLY A 196 0.97 -6.86 -17.50
N LEU A 197 1.36 -7.02 -16.22
CA LEU A 197 0.50 -6.62 -15.09
C LEU A 197 0.31 -5.10 -15.03
N ILE A 198 1.34 -4.31 -15.30
CA ILE A 198 1.22 -2.85 -15.39
C ILE A 198 0.24 -2.48 -16.52
N GLY A 199 0.38 -3.06 -17.70
CA GLY A 199 -0.53 -2.84 -18.82
C GLY A 199 -1.97 -3.25 -18.50
N LEU A 200 -2.17 -4.32 -17.73
CA LEU A 200 -3.49 -4.74 -17.25
C LEU A 200 -4.11 -3.70 -16.31
N VAL A 201 -3.34 -3.15 -15.36
CA VAL A 201 -3.80 -2.07 -14.49
C VAL A 201 -4.19 -0.85 -15.32
N GLU A 202 -3.35 -0.45 -16.28
CA GLU A 202 -3.62 0.69 -17.17
C GLU A 202 -4.86 0.48 -18.05
N TYR A 203 -5.10 -0.75 -18.49
CA TYR A 203 -6.31 -1.13 -19.19
C TYR A 203 -7.55 -0.90 -18.31
N PHE A 204 -7.54 -1.35 -17.05
CA PHE A 204 -8.64 -1.10 -16.13
C PHE A 204 -8.83 0.37 -15.76
N LEU A 205 -7.74 1.14 -15.71
CA LEU A 205 -7.80 2.59 -15.47
C LEU A 205 -8.23 3.39 -16.71
N GLY A 206 -8.15 2.80 -17.90
CA GLY A 206 -8.34 3.48 -19.19
C GLY A 206 -7.25 4.51 -19.52
N LYS A 207 -6.13 4.49 -18.79
CA LYS A 207 -5.03 5.46 -18.89
C LYS A 207 -3.76 4.90 -18.25
N GLU A 208 -2.63 5.54 -18.54
CA GLU A 208 -1.38 5.24 -17.86
C GLU A 208 -1.48 5.50 -16.35
N ILE A 209 -0.81 4.66 -15.54
CA ILE A 209 -0.66 4.91 -14.11
C ILE A 209 0.19 6.18 -13.92
N VAL A 210 -0.45 7.26 -13.51
CA VAL A 210 0.16 8.57 -13.20
C VAL A 210 -0.38 9.06 -11.87
N PRO A 211 0.21 10.10 -11.24
CA PRO A 211 -0.36 10.69 -10.02
C PRO A 211 -1.84 11.05 -10.22
N SER A 212 -2.69 10.65 -9.27
CA SER A 212 -4.13 10.84 -9.36
C SER A 212 -4.60 12.04 -8.54
N PRO A 213 -5.77 12.62 -8.86
CA PRO A 213 -6.44 13.59 -8.00
C PRO A 213 -6.78 12.99 -6.62
N LYS A 214 -6.99 13.86 -5.63
CA LYS A 214 -7.33 13.45 -4.25
C LYS A 214 -8.61 12.60 -4.17
N GLY A 215 -9.58 12.87 -5.04
CA GLY A 215 -10.89 12.18 -5.05
C GLY A 215 -10.93 10.87 -5.84
N GLU A 216 -9.81 10.40 -6.41
CA GLU A 216 -9.76 9.05 -7.00
C GLU A 216 -9.87 8.01 -5.89
N GLU A 217 -10.88 7.14 -5.90
CA GLU A 217 -11.16 6.19 -4.82
C GLU A 217 -10.80 4.74 -5.14
N LYS A 218 -10.76 4.34 -6.43
CA LYS A 218 -10.52 2.94 -6.77
C LYS A 218 -9.03 2.61 -6.68
N PHE A 219 -8.20 3.39 -7.36
CA PHE A 219 -6.75 3.21 -7.44
C PHE A 219 -6.05 4.58 -7.38
N ASN A 220 -5.72 5.02 -6.18
CA ASN A 220 -5.19 6.34 -5.92
C ASN A 220 -3.65 6.35 -5.84
N VAL A 221 -3.01 7.15 -6.68
CA VAL A 221 -1.56 7.35 -6.70
C VAL A 221 -1.25 8.76 -6.20
N PHE A 222 -1.01 8.88 -4.90
CA PHE A 222 -0.73 10.14 -4.23
C PHE A 222 0.78 10.44 -4.26
N LYS A 223 1.24 11.21 -5.25
CA LYS A 223 2.60 11.74 -5.24
C LYS A 223 2.68 12.96 -4.31
N ILE A 224 3.31 12.82 -3.15
CA ILE A 224 3.40 13.90 -2.17
C ILE A 224 4.32 15.03 -2.67
N ASN A 225 3.90 16.27 -2.48
CA ASN A 225 4.73 17.45 -2.75
C ASN A 225 5.48 17.88 -1.48
N LEU A 226 6.81 17.68 -1.47
CA LEU A 226 7.69 18.07 -0.36
C LEU A 226 8.36 19.44 -0.54
N GLN A 227 8.08 20.14 -1.63
CA GLN A 227 8.68 21.45 -1.95
C GLN A 227 7.78 22.63 -1.58
N GLY A 228 6.56 22.35 -1.09
CA GLY A 228 5.57 23.37 -0.76
C GLY A 228 4.84 23.92 -1.98
N GLY A 229 4.04 24.96 -1.77
CA GLY A 229 3.17 25.58 -2.76
C GLY A 229 1.70 25.52 -2.37
N TRP A 230 0.89 26.35 -3.03
CA TRP A 230 -0.58 26.39 -2.97
C TRP A 230 -1.16 26.02 -4.33
#